data_AF-A0A445IQY7-F1
#
_entry.id   AF-A0A445IQY7-F1
#
_cell.length_a   1.000
_cell.length_b   1.000
_cell.length_c   1.000
_cell.angle_alpha   90.00
_cell.angle_beta   90.00
_cell.angle_gamma   90.00
#
_symmetry.space_group_name_H-M   'P 1'
#
loop_
_entity.id
_entity.type
_entity.pdbx_description
1 polymer ?
#
loop_
_entity_poly.entity_id
_entity_poly.type
_entity_poly.pdbx_seq_one_letter_code
_entity_poly.pdbx_strand_id
1 'polypeptide(L)'
;MFTPLSSLHTSAHSSLSVSPQRFRELLSPVPALTHLSAGTLFSQRFRELRSRPTVSFPCDFDPHSRCATLLPKTSALVQLPAVISGDCIGKEEEKEVSPSALFRKRCRSQARWLQRNASHKPFLLAMHSHIERILWSEDQISRRVSELAAEISADFGGQSPAPVVVGVATGAFLFLADLVRKIDLSIAVDFVRVESYGFGTVSNGAPTISFDLKVDVNARHVIVVEDIVDTGHTLSKVIGHLKSKGVSSVSVCTFLDKPARRKVHFQLLGEGKYYRGFECPDYFVVGYGLDFAELYRNLPYIGVLKPELYK
;
A
#
# COMPACT_ATOMS: atom_id res chain seq x y z
N MET A 1 31.12 58.14 -39.77
CA MET A 1 32.50 57.62 -39.88
C MET A 1 32.45 56.15 -40.28
N PHE A 2 33.53 55.65 -40.87
CA PHE A 2 33.59 54.45 -41.70
C PHE A 2 33.39 53.10 -40.97
N THR A 3 32.63 52.20 -41.59
CA THR A 3 32.99 50.78 -41.80
C THR A 3 33.91 50.71 -43.05
N PRO A 4 34.72 49.66 -43.34
CA PRO A 4 34.33 48.23 -43.24
C PRO A 4 35.50 47.21 -43.03
N LEU A 5 35.20 45.90 -43.22
CA LEU A 5 36.00 44.80 -43.88
C LEU A 5 37.51 44.62 -43.48
N SER A 6 38.17 43.45 -43.49
CA SER A 6 37.93 42.09 -44.01
C SER A 6 39.07 41.16 -43.51
N SER A 7 38.82 39.90 -43.12
CA SER A 7 39.11 38.66 -43.88
C SER A 7 40.48 37.95 -43.65
N LEU A 8 40.41 36.62 -43.43
CA LEU A 8 41.35 35.57 -43.87
C LEU A 8 42.78 35.56 -43.22
N HIS A 9 43.60 34.50 -43.23
CA HIS A 9 43.62 33.24 -44.01
C HIS A 9 44.48 32.13 -43.29
N THR A 10 44.07 30.83 -43.33
CA THR A 10 44.90 29.57 -43.34
C THR A 10 46.00 29.30 -42.27
N SER A 11 46.58 28.10 -42.03
CA SER A 11 46.43 26.69 -42.51
C SER A 11 47.17 25.77 -41.49
N ALA A 12 46.61 24.65 -41.00
CA ALA A 12 46.64 23.27 -41.56
C ALA A 12 47.99 22.51 -41.54
N HIS A 13 48.00 21.34 -40.88
CA HIS A 13 48.81 20.12 -41.12
C HIS A 13 48.15 18.99 -40.28
N SER A 14 47.47 17.97 -40.85
CA SER A 14 47.97 16.71 -41.46
C SER A 14 48.71 15.82 -40.46
N SER A 15 48.34 14.54 -40.22
CA SER A 15 48.26 13.42 -41.18
C SER A 15 47.23 12.33 -40.75
N LEU A 16 46.44 11.73 -41.66
CA LEU A 16 46.61 10.39 -42.30
C LEU A 16 46.81 9.23 -41.30
N SER A 17 46.14 8.07 -41.34
CA SER A 17 45.55 7.25 -42.41
C SER A 17 44.69 6.13 -41.74
N VAL A 18 43.90 5.22 -42.36
CA VAL A 18 43.37 4.98 -43.72
C VAL A 18 42.17 3.98 -43.57
N SER A 19 41.36 3.72 -44.61
CA SER A 19 40.35 2.64 -44.64
C SER A 19 40.63 1.60 -45.74
N PRO A 20 40.05 0.39 -45.62
CA PRO A 20 39.52 -0.28 -46.82
C PRO A 20 38.10 -0.82 -46.64
N GLN A 21 37.33 -0.78 -47.72
CA GLN A 21 36.00 -1.40 -47.82
C GLN A 21 36.06 -2.82 -48.42
N ARG A 22 35.06 -3.63 -48.06
CA ARG A 22 34.45 -4.75 -48.83
C ARG A 22 35.35 -5.90 -49.31
N PHE A 23 34.97 -7.11 -48.87
CA PHE A 23 34.83 -8.23 -49.81
C PHE A 23 33.44 -8.88 -49.66
N ARG A 24 33.09 -9.72 -50.64
CA ARG A 24 31.71 -10.06 -51.04
C ARG A 24 31.21 -11.42 -50.51
N GLU A 25 29.89 -11.52 -50.39
CA GLU A 25 29.01 -12.69 -50.71
C GLU A 25 29.47 -14.12 -50.41
N LEU A 26 28.61 -14.91 -49.74
CA LEU A 26 28.04 -16.13 -50.31
C LEU A 26 26.83 -16.67 -49.50
N LEU A 27 25.75 -16.97 -50.24
CA LEU A 27 24.63 -17.89 -49.94
C LEU A 27 23.53 -17.53 -48.89
N SER A 28 22.43 -17.04 -49.46
CA SER A 28 21.02 -17.14 -49.00
C SER A 28 20.41 -18.54 -49.36
N PRO A 29 19.08 -18.83 -49.26
CA PRO A 29 18.10 -18.70 -48.16
C PRO A 29 17.15 -19.95 -48.02
N VAL A 30 16.05 -19.82 -47.23
CA VAL A 30 14.75 -20.61 -47.20
C VAL A 30 14.75 -22.12 -46.83
N PRO A 31 13.58 -22.79 -46.56
CA PRO A 31 12.21 -22.32 -46.28
C PRO A 31 11.49 -22.94 -45.03
N ALA A 32 10.24 -22.51 -44.83
CA ALA A 32 9.26 -22.91 -43.80
C ALA A 32 8.45 -24.20 -44.12
N LEU A 33 7.68 -24.69 -43.13
CA LEU A 33 6.40 -25.44 -43.22
C LEU A 33 5.64 -25.20 -41.87
N THR A 34 4.54 -24.43 -41.73
CA THR A 34 3.13 -24.53 -42.21
C THR A 34 2.19 -25.49 -41.45
N HIS A 35 1.10 -24.91 -40.93
CA HIS A 35 -0.25 -25.46 -40.69
C HIS A 35 -0.47 -26.75 -39.89
N LEU A 36 -1.33 -26.66 -38.86
CA LEU A 36 -2.66 -27.31 -38.87
C LEU A 36 -3.58 -26.81 -37.74
N SER A 37 -4.89 -26.78 -38.03
CA SER A 37 -5.96 -26.39 -37.11
C SER A 37 -6.96 -27.52 -36.93
N ALA A 38 -7.24 -27.91 -35.69
CA ALA A 38 -8.44 -28.61 -35.22
C ALA A 38 -8.40 -28.58 -33.67
N GLY A 39 -9.49 -28.53 -32.92
CA GLY A 39 -10.87 -28.82 -33.28
C GLY A 39 -11.38 -30.00 -32.45
N THR A 40 -12.03 -29.70 -31.33
CA THR A 40 -13.07 -30.51 -30.65
C THR A 40 -12.81 -32.00 -30.37
N LEU A 41 -12.74 -32.37 -29.08
CA LEU A 41 -13.44 -33.51 -28.44
C LEU A 41 -12.66 -34.06 -27.22
N PHE A 42 -13.12 -33.76 -26.02
CA PHE A 42 -13.24 -34.80 -24.98
C PHE A 42 -14.40 -34.46 -24.03
N SER A 43 -15.59 -34.92 -24.42
CA SER A 43 -16.71 -35.10 -23.49
C SER A 43 -16.55 -36.44 -22.77
N GLN A 44 -17.30 -36.62 -21.68
CA GLN A 44 -17.49 -37.88 -20.93
C GLN A 44 -16.41 -38.29 -19.91
N ARG A 45 -16.54 -37.74 -18.68
CA ARG A 45 -16.44 -38.40 -17.35
C ARG A 45 -16.44 -37.26 -16.30
N PHE A 46 -17.27 -37.20 -15.27
CA PHE A 46 -18.31 -38.12 -14.77
C PHE A 46 -19.58 -37.33 -14.41
N ARG A 47 -20.76 -37.94 -14.61
CA ARG A 47 -22.07 -37.38 -14.22
C ARG A 47 -22.54 -38.14 -12.98
N GLU A 48 -22.28 -37.62 -11.78
CA GLU A 48 -22.91 -38.11 -10.54
C GLU A 48 -22.76 -37.11 -9.39
N LEU A 49 -23.55 -37.30 -8.32
CA LEU A 49 -23.67 -36.44 -7.12
C LEU A 49 -24.44 -35.10 -7.29
N ARG A 50 -25.76 -35.21 -7.49
CA ARG A 50 -26.75 -34.23 -7.00
C ARG A 50 -27.67 -34.86 -5.95
N SER A 51 -27.53 -34.47 -4.69
CA SER A 51 -28.49 -34.63 -3.56
C SER A 51 -27.72 -34.30 -2.27
N ARG A 52 -28.11 -33.44 -1.32
CA ARG A 52 -29.27 -32.57 -0.97
C ARG A 52 -28.72 -31.52 0.04
N PRO A 53 -29.52 -30.66 0.69
CA PRO A 53 -30.53 -29.73 0.17
C PRO A 53 -30.22 -28.25 0.56
N THR A 54 -30.85 -27.31 -0.12
CA THR A 54 -30.89 -25.89 0.28
C THR A 54 -31.91 -25.65 1.40
N VAL A 55 -31.55 -24.87 2.43
CA VAL A 55 -32.50 -24.40 3.46
C VAL A 55 -32.99 -23.01 3.10
N SER A 56 -34.31 -22.87 2.95
CA SER A 56 -35.02 -21.61 2.75
C SER A 56 -35.76 -21.20 4.01
N PHE A 57 -35.58 -19.96 4.47
CA PHE A 57 -36.40 -19.36 5.53
C PHE A 57 -37.41 -18.38 4.90
N PRO A 58 -38.72 -18.57 5.12
CA PRO A 58 -39.68 -17.47 5.12
C PRO A 58 -39.80 -16.87 6.53
N CYS A 59 -40.22 -15.60 6.61
CA CYS A 59 -41.32 -15.11 7.46
C CYS A 59 -41.31 -13.57 7.50
N ASP A 60 -42.50 -13.01 7.47
CA ASP A 60 -42.78 -11.58 7.31
C ASP A 60 -42.49 -10.73 8.56
N PHE A 61 -42.38 -9.41 8.37
CA PHE A 61 -42.19 -8.44 9.45
C PHE A 61 -43.31 -7.38 9.41
N ASP A 62 -44.26 -7.47 10.35
CA ASP A 62 -45.36 -6.51 10.52
C ASP A 62 -45.02 -5.45 11.59
N PRO A 63 -44.99 -4.13 11.27
CA PRO A 63 -44.47 -3.10 12.14
C PRO A 63 -45.51 -2.44 13.07
N HIS A 64 -46.38 -3.20 13.75
CA HIS A 64 -47.32 -2.63 14.74
C HIS A 64 -47.49 -3.44 16.05
N SER A 65 -46.71 -3.11 17.08
CA SER A 65 -47.19 -3.18 18.47
C SER A 65 -46.43 -2.24 19.42
N ARG A 66 -47.17 -1.55 20.31
CA ARG A 66 -46.64 -0.71 21.39
C ARG A 66 -46.98 -1.34 22.74
N CYS A 67 -46.00 -1.57 23.60
CA CYS A 67 -46.06 -1.46 25.07
C CYS A 67 -44.65 -1.74 25.62
N ALA A 68 -43.95 -0.77 26.23
CA ALA A 68 -44.16 -0.23 27.57
C ALA A 68 -43.65 -1.16 28.69
N THR A 69 -42.51 -0.77 29.27
CA THR A 69 -42.03 -1.01 30.66
C THR A 69 -42.37 -2.33 31.36
N LEU A 70 -41.32 -3.06 31.76
CA LEU A 70 -41.06 -3.44 33.17
C LEU A 70 -39.67 -4.07 33.32
N LEU A 71 -38.88 -3.62 34.31
CA LEU A 71 -37.74 -4.38 34.84
C LEU A 71 -38.29 -5.46 35.78
N PRO A 72 -37.65 -6.65 35.82
CA PRO A 72 -36.96 -6.95 37.08
C PRO A 72 -35.61 -7.66 36.91
N LYS A 73 -34.99 -7.91 38.07
CA LYS A 73 -33.63 -8.39 38.31
C LYS A 73 -33.46 -9.91 38.08
N THR A 74 -32.20 -10.33 38.26
CA THR A 74 -31.70 -11.65 38.70
C THR A 74 -31.59 -12.82 37.70
N SER A 75 -30.32 -13.24 37.52
CA SER A 75 -29.83 -14.62 37.35
C SER A 75 -30.61 -15.59 36.46
N ALA A 76 -30.08 -15.83 35.25
CA ALA A 76 -30.34 -17.04 34.48
C ALA A 76 -29.07 -17.93 34.49
N LEU A 77 -29.22 -19.16 34.99
CA LEU A 77 -28.23 -20.23 34.84
C LEU A 77 -28.16 -20.66 33.37
N VAL A 78 -26.95 -20.86 32.83
CA VAL A 78 -26.78 -21.53 31.54
C VAL A 78 -26.83 -23.04 31.78
N GLN A 79 -27.90 -23.69 31.34
CA GLN A 79 -27.93 -25.15 31.24
C GLN A 79 -27.07 -25.60 30.06
N LEU A 80 -26.12 -26.49 30.31
CA LEU A 80 -25.44 -27.27 29.27
C LEU A 80 -26.15 -28.63 29.12
N PRO A 81 -26.30 -29.17 27.90
CA PRO A 81 -26.89 -30.48 27.68
C PRO A 81 -25.97 -31.61 28.13
N ALA A 82 -26.57 -32.75 28.49
CA ALA A 82 -25.92 -33.84 29.20
C ALA A 82 -25.39 -34.96 28.29
N VAL A 83 -24.25 -35.51 28.68
CA VAL A 83 -23.82 -36.93 28.57
C VAL A 83 -23.66 -37.56 27.17
N ILE A 84 -22.41 -37.94 26.87
CA ILE A 84 -22.08 -39.30 26.41
C ILE A 84 -21.01 -39.86 27.36
N SER A 85 -21.11 -41.15 27.67
CA SER A 85 -20.40 -41.90 28.72
C SER A 85 -18.93 -42.24 28.42
N GLY A 86 -18.12 -42.35 29.49
CA GLY A 86 -16.82 -43.03 29.47
C GLY A 86 -16.08 -42.90 30.80
N ASP A 87 -15.87 -44.01 31.51
CA ASP A 87 -15.20 -44.04 32.81
C ASP A 87 -13.71 -43.62 32.74
N CYS A 88 -13.27 -42.79 33.69
CA CYS A 88 -11.90 -42.81 34.20
C CYS A 88 -11.82 -42.07 35.55
N ILE A 89 -11.31 -42.75 36.58
CA ILE A 89 -11.23 -42.22 37.96
C ILE A 89 -10.01 -41.30 38.09
N GLY A 90 -10.24 -40.02 38.36
CA GLY A 90 -9.20 -39.04 38.70
C GLY A 90 -9.73 -38.03 39.72
N LYS A 91 -9.06 -37.88 40.87
CA LYS A 91 -9.40 -36.88 41.87
C LYS A 91 -8.85 -35.52 41.46
N GLU A 92 -9.72 -34.52 41.28
CA GLU A 92 -9.33 -33.11 41.31
C GLU A 92 -10.06 -32.39 42.45
N GLU A 93 -9.30 -31.69 43.30
CA GLU A 93 -9.86 -30.80 44.33
C GLU A 93 -10.34 -29.49 43.68
N GLU A 94 -11.64 -29.22 43.72
CA GLU A 94 -12.15 -27.88 43.38
C GLU A 94 -11.70 -26.86 44.45
N LYS A 95 -10.62 -26.11 44.16
CA LYS A 95 -10.25 -24.94 44.94
C LYS A 95 -11.00 -23.71 44.43
N GLU A 96 -12.09 -23.41 45.12
CA GLU A 96 -12.94 -22.24 44.90
C GLU A 96 -12.12 -20.93 45.01
N VAL A 97 -11.77 -20.32 43.87
CA VAL A 97 -11.01 -19.06 43.84
C VAL A 97 -11.96 -17.88 43.94
N SER A 98 -12.04 -17.28 45.13
CA SER A 98 -12.82 -16.06 45.40
C SER A 98 -12.68 -15.00 44.28
N PRO A 99 -13.79 -14.38 43.81
CA PRO A 99 -13.74 -13.31 42.79
C PRO A 99 -12.79 -12.16 43.15
N SER A 100 -12.60 -11.89 44.44
CA SER A 100 -11.65 -10.89 44.94
C SER A 100 -10.19 -11.20 44.59
N ALA A 101 -9.80 -12.49 44.53
CA ALA A 101 -8.47 -12.93 44.17
C ALA A 101 -8.20 -12.81 42.67
N LEU A 102 -9.21 -13.11 41.83
CA LEU A 102 -9.18 -12.88 40.39
C LEU A 102 -9.07 -11.39 40.06
N PHE A 103 -9.86 -10.54 40.72
CA PHE A 103 -9.79 -9.09 40.55
C PHE A 103 -8.42 -8.51 40.99
N ARG A 104 -7.90 -8.94 42.16
CA ARG A 104 -6.55 -8.56 42.62
C ARG A 104 -5.44 -9.06 41.70
N LYS A 105 -5.55 -10.25 41.10
CA LYS A 105 -4.60 -10.75 40.09
C LYS A 105 -4.62 -9.87 38.83
N ARG A 106 -5.81 -9.45 38.36
CA ARG A 106 -5.99 -8.60 37.16
C ARG A 106 -5.47 -7.17 37.37
N CYS A 107 -5.69 -6.55 38.54
CA CYS A 107 -5.06 -5.26 38.85
C CYS A 107 -3.52 -5.38 38.99
N ARG A 108 -3.00 -6.48 39.58
CA ARG A 108 -1.55 -6.69 39.72
C ARG A 108 -0.84 -7.06 38.40
N SER A 109 -1.54 -7.53 37.37
CA SER A 109 -0.96 -7.65 36.02
C SER A 109 -0.97 -6.29 35.30
N GLN A 110 -2.07 -5.53 35.39
CA GLN A 110 -2.19 -4.20 34.79
C GLN A 110 -1.19 -3.18 35.36
N ALA A 111 -0.98 -3.16 36.69
CA ALA A 111 0.04 -2.31 37.32
C ALA A 111 1.47 -2.67 36.89
N ARG A 112 1.79 -3.97 36.73
CA ARG A 112 3.11 -4.41 36.23
C ARG A 112 3.28 -4.19 34.73
N TRP A 113 2.21 -4.20 33.95
CA TRP A 113 2.22 -3.80 32.54
C TRP A 113 2.51 -2.29 32.41
N LEU A 114 1.83 -1.46 33.20
CA LEU A 114 2.08 -0.01 33.27
C LEU A 114 3.53 0.31 33.72
N GLN A 115 4.06 -0.40 34.73
CA GLN A 115 5.45 -0.24 35.16
C GLN A 115 6.48 -0.71 34.09
N ARG A 116 6.23 -1.80 33.37
CA ARG A 116 7.10 -2.25 32.26
C ARG A 116 7.06 -1.31 31.04
N ASN A 117 5.96 -0.59 30.84
CA ASN A 117 5.80 0.37 29.75
C ASN A 117 6.30 1.79 30.09
N ALA A 118 6.53 2.11 31.36
CA ALA A 118 7.17 3.37 31.75
C ALA A 118 8.57 3.53 31.15
N SER A 119 9.31 2.42 30.99
CA SER A 119 10.65 2.36 30.38
C SER A 119 10.70 2.59 28.87
N HIS A 120 9.57 2.62 28.15
CA HIS A 120 9.54 2.94 26.71
C HIS A 120 9.37 4.44 26.42
N LYS A 121 8.97 5.25 27.41
CA LYS A 121 8.81 6.70 27.24
C LYS A 121 10.09 7.50 26.93
N PRO A 122 11.30 7.16 27.41
CA PRO A 122 12.50 7.99 27.18
C PRO A 122 12.83 8.17 25.70
N PHE A 123 12.74 7.08 24.92
CA PHE A 123 13.09 7.09 23.49
C PHE A 123 12.08 7.88 22.66
N LEU A 124 10.78 7.74 22.94
CA LEU A 124 9.76 8.57 22.30
C LEU A 124 9.95 10.06 22.63
N LEU A 125 10.22 10.43 23.89
CA LEU A 125 10.54 11.82 24.25
C LEU A 125 11.78 12.33 23.50
N ALA A 126 12.82 11.51 23.34
CA ALA A 126 14.01 11.89 22.57
C ALA A 126 13.65 12.21 21.11
N MET A 127 12.90 11.34 20.44
CA MET A 127 12.46 11.55 19.05
C MET A 127 11.61 12.81 18.87
N HIS A 128 10.77 13.17 19.85
CA HIS A 128 9.98 14.40 19.78
C HIS A 128 10.88 15.65 19.89
N SER A 129 12.00 15.57 20.61
CA SER A 129 12.94 16.69 20.75
C SER A 129 13.71 17.02 19.47
N HIS A 130 13.72 16.09 18.50
CA HIS A 130 14.35 16.23 17.18
C HIS A 130 13.46 16.94 16.15
N ILE A 131 12.18 17.19 16.47
CA ILE A 131 11.22 17.85 15.60
C ILE A 131 11.27 19.37 15.84
N GLU A 132 11.40 20.14 14.76
CA GLU A 132 11.38 21.61 14.77
C GLU A 132 9.95 22.14 14.96
N ARG A 133 9.01 21.60 14.17
CA ARG A 133 7.56 21.87 14.28
C ARG A 133 6.74 20.70 13.74
N ILE A 134 5.53 20.55 14.25
CA ILE A 134 4.51 19.66 13.66
C ILE A 134 3.83 20.40 12.51
N LEU A 135 3.68 19.75 11.34
CA LEU A 135 2.93 20.27 10.20
C LEU A 135 1.48 19.79 10.21
N TRP A 136 1.27 18.50 10.50
CA TRP A 136 -0.04 17.87 10.56
C TRP A 136 -0.12 16.94 11.77
N SER A 137 -1.03 17.23 12.70
CA SER A 137 -1.33 16.41 13.88
C SER A 137 -2.15 15.16 13.52
N GLU A 138 -2.13 14.15 14.39
CA GLU A 138 -2.88 12.89 14.23
C GLU A 138 -4.36 13.11 13.85
N ASP A 139 -5.04 14.10 14.47
CA ASP A 139 -6.43 14.48 14.16
C ASP A 139 -6.61 15.12 12.78
N GLN A 140 -5.61 15.87 12.27
CA GLN A 140 -5.63 16.41 10.91
C GLN A 140 -5.40 15.30 9.88
N ILE A 141 -4.45 14.39 10.17
CA ILE A 141 -4.16 13.22 9.36
C ILE A 141 -5.40 12.32 9.26
N SER A 142 -5.96 11.90 10.40
CA SER A 142 -7.11 10.99 10.42
C SER A 142 -8.32 11.55 9.68
N ARG A 143 -8.60 12.87 9.81
CA ARG A 143 -9.64 13.54 9.03
C ARG A 143 -9.37 13.49 7.52
N ARG A 144 -8.18 13.91 7.06
CA ARG A 144 -7.87 13.94 5.63
C ARG A 144 -7.86 12.53 5.01
N VAL A 145 -7.42 11.51 5.75
CA VAL A 145 -7.51 10.11 5.31
C VAL A 145 -8.97 9.66 5.15
N SER A 146 -9.87 10.09 6.04
CA SER A 146 -11.31 9.80 5.90
C SER A 146 -11.93 10.50 4.68
N GLU A 147 -11.55 11.75 4.40
CA GLU A 147 -11.99 12.47 3.21
C GLU A 147 -11.52 11.77 1.92
N LEU A 148 -10.23 11.43 1.83
CA LEU A 148 -9.67 10.69 0.69
C LEU A 148 -10.34 9.33 0.49
N ALA A 149 -10.63 8.60 1.58
CA ALA A 149 -11.33 7.32 1.49
C ALA A 149 -12.77 7.49 0.98
N ALA A 150 -13.47 8.56 1.35
CA ALA A 150 -14.79 8.87 0.84
C ALA A 150 -14.76 9.30 -0.64
N GLU A 151 -13.78 10.13 -1.06
CA GLU A 151 -13.51 10.49 -2.46
C GLU A 151 -13.34 9.22 -3.31
N ILE A 152 -12.45 8.31 -2.89
CA ILE A 152 -12.19 7.03 -3.56
C ILE A 152 -13.43 6.12 -3.57
N SER A 153 -14.17 6.03 -2.47
CA SER A 153 -15.35 5.15 -2.36
C SER A 153 -16.47 5.60 -3.29
N ALA A 154 -16.68 6.92 -3.44
CA ALA A 154 -17.63 7.48 -4.39
C ALA A 154 -17.19 7.24 -5.84
N ASP A 155 -15.90 7.41 -6.14
CA ASP A 155 -15.37 7.32 -7.51
C ASP A 155 -15.30 5.90 -8.10
N PHE A 156 -15.24 4.86 -7.25
CA PHE A 156 -15.22 3.45 -7.68
C PHE A 156 -16.46 2.65 -7.22
N GLY A 157 -17.50 3.34 -6.74
CA GLY A 157 -18.77 2.74 -6.36
C GLY A 157 -19.39 1.88 -7.47
N GLY A 158 -19.64 0.60 -7.18
CA GLY A 158 -20.23 -0.34 -8.13
C GLY A 158 -19.32 -0.83 -9.27
N GLN A 159 -18.03 -0.47 -9.28
CA GLN A 159 -17.09 -0.95 -10.30
C GLN A 159 -16.85 -2.46 -10.20
N SER A 160 -16.86 -3.15 -11.34
CA SER A 160 -16.51 -4.56 -11.47
C SER A 160 -15.58 -4.78 -12.67
N PRO A 161 -14.44 -5.47 -12.53
CA PRO A 161 -13.92 -6.07 -11.29
C PRO A 161 -13.49 -5.03 -10.25
N ALA A 162 -13.48 -5.44 -8.98
CA ALA A 162 -13.01 -4.63 -7.86
C ALA A 162 -11.58 -4.06 -8.08
N PRO A 163 -11.30 -2.81 -7.67
CA PRO A 163 -9.96 -2.22 -7.79
C PRO A 163 -8.94 -2.91 -6.88
N VAL A 164 -7.65 -2.71 -7.18
CA VAL A 164 -6.53 -3.13 -6.32
C VAL A 164 -5.86 -1.90 -5.75
N VAL A 165 -5.74 -1.82 -4.43
CA VAL A 165 -4.98 -0.79 -3.73
C VAL A 165 -3.56 -1.29 -3.51
N VAL A 166 -2.55 -0.59 -4.04
CA VAL A 166 -1.14 -1.01 -4.00
C VAL A 166 -0.33 0.00 -3.22
N GLY A 167 0.16 -0.38 -2.03
CA GLY A 167 1.06 0.46 -1.25
C GLY A 167 2.50 0.40 -1.75
N VAL A 168 3.16 1.55 -1.88
CA VAL A 168 4.60 1.62 -2.14
C VAL A 168 5.36 1.50 -0.81
N ALA A 169 6.00 0.35 -0.61
CA ALA A 169 6.76 0.04 0.59
C ALA A 169 8.15 0.72 0.57
N THR A 170 8.70 1.13 1.71
CA THR A 170 8.17 0.94 3.07
C THR A 170 7.21 2.06 3.50
N GLY A 171 7.45 3.30 3.08
CA GLY A 171 6.89 4.51 3.69
C GLY A 171 5.36 4.55 3.75
N ALA A 172 4.67 4.17 2.67
CA ALA A 172 3.21 4.26 2.58
C ALA A 172 2.43 3.32 3.52
N PHE A 173 3.07 2.42 4.28
CA PHE A 173 2.38 1.34 4.99
C PHE A 173 1.35 1.80 6.04
N LEU A 174 1.65 2.86 6.81
CA LEU A 174 0.70 3.42 7.80
C LEU A 174 -0.46 4.13 7.11
N PHE A 175 -0.15 5.00 6.14
CA PHE A 175 -1.17 5.68 5.35
C PHE A 175 -2.11 4.71 4.63
N LEU A 176 -1.54 3.67 3.99
CA LEU A 176 -2.32 2.59 3.36
C LEU A 176 -3.24 1.92 4.38
N ALA A 177 -2.71 1.51 5.55
CA ALA A 177 -3.50 0.81 6.56
C ALA A 177 -4.66 1.66 7.11
N ASP A 178 -4.49 2.97 7.22
CA ASP A 178 -5.54 3.89 7.67
C ASP A 178 -6.53 4.24 6.55
N LEU A 179 -6.08 4.29 5.30
CA LEU A 179 -6.91 4.53 4.12
C LEU A 179 -7.81 3.31 3.80
N VAL A 180 -7.24 2.11 3.67
CA VAL A 180 -8.01 0.91 3.25
C VAL A 180 -9.06 0.48 4.26
N ARG A 181 -8.87 0.80 5.55
CA ARG A 181 -9.87 0.54 6.61
C ARG A 181 -11.06 1.49 6.57
N LYS A 182 -11.00 2.56 5.76
CA LYS A 182 -12.04 3.58 5.61
C LYS A 182 -12.68 3.59 4.20
N ILE A 183 -12.12 2.84 3.24
CA ILE A 183 -12.71 2.67 1.91
C ILE A 183 -13.91 1.72 2.03
N ASP A 184 -15.09 2.18 1.62
CA ASP A 184 -16.34 1.41 1.66
C ASP A 184 -16.58 0.69 0.32
N LEU A 185 -15.63 -0.16 -0.06
CA LEU A 185 -15.64 -0.94 -1.30
C LEU A 185 -15.02 -2.33 -1.09
N SER A 186 -15.48 -3.31 -1.87
CA SER A 186 -14.72 -4.54 -2.10
C SER A 186 -13.42 -4.20 -2.81
N ILE A 187 -12.28 -4.39 -2.15
CA ILE A 187 -10.93 -4.11 -2.69
C ILE A 187 -10.00 -5.30 -2.47
N ALA A 188 -8.99 -5.44 -3.33
CA ALA A 188 -7.79 -6.21 -3.01
C ALA A 188 -6.69 -5.24 -2.56
N VAL A 189 -5.79 -5.68 -1.67
CA VAL A 189 -4.66 -4.89 -1.19
C VAL A 189 -3.36 -5.66 -1.40
N ASP A 190 -2.34 -5.00 -1.93
CA ASP A 190 -1.00 -5.57 -2.13
C ASP A 190 0.10 -4.49 -1.96
N PHE A 191 1.37 -4.90 -2.05
CA PHE A 191 2.51 -4.01 -1.90
C PHE A 191 3.51 -4.16 -3.05
N VAL A 192 4.13 -3.05 -3.44
CA VAL A 192 5.31 -3.02 -4.31
C VAL A 192 6.45 -2.34 -3.56
N ARG A 193 7.69 -2.79 -3.75
CA ARG A 193 8.88 -2.04 -3.28
C ARG A 193 9.70 -1.59 -4.48
N VAL A 194 10.09 -0.32 -4.44
CA VAL A 194 11.00 0.29 -5.40
C VAL A 194 12.28 0.66 -4.69
N GLU A 195 13.42 0.25 -5.22
CA GLU A 195 14.74 0.62 -4.71
C GLU A 195 15.44 1.56 -5.70
N SER A 196 16.07 2.59 -5.16
CA SER A 196 17.02 3.42 -5.90
C SER A 196 18.40 2.80 -5.75
N TYR A 197 19.15 2.64 -6.85
CA TYR A 197 20.50 2.09 -6.81
C TYR A 197 21.41 2.91 -5.88
N GLY A 198 21.97 2.25 -4.86
CA GLY A 198 22.65 2.91 -3.74
C GLY A 198 24.13 3.25 -3.96
N PHE A 199 24.58 4.29 -3.25
CA PHE A 199 25.97 4.53 -2.83
C PHE A 199 27.07 4.41 -3.91
N GLY A 200 26.92 5.13 -5.02
CA GLY A 200 27.98 5.40 -5.99
C GLY A 200 27.86 6.82 -6.55
N THR A 201 28.97 7.45 -6.93
CA THR A 201 29.08 8.91 -7.19
C THR A 201 28.28 9.47 -8.37
N VAL A 202 27.50 8.66 -9.09
CA VAL A 202 26.52 9.15 -10.08
C VAL A 202 25.25 8.29 -10.03
N SER A 203 24.17 8.80 -9.41
CA SER A 203 22.86 8.15 -9.36
C SER A 203 22.09 8.32 -10.68
N ASN A 204 22.61 7.76 -11.78
CA ASN A 204 21.96 7.74 -13.10
C ASN A 204 21.08 6.49 -13.34
N GLY A 205 21.04 5.56 -12.40
CA GLY A 205 20.18 4.37 -12.49
C GLY A 205 18.70 4.72 -12.28
N ALA A 206 17.85 4.40 -13.25
CA ALA A 206 16.40 4.46 -13.05
C ALA A 206 15.99 3.48 -11.92
N PRO A 207 15.04 3.84 -11.02
CA PRO A 207 14.64 2.96 -9.93
C PRO A 207 14.17 1.57 -10.41
N THR A 208 14.41 0.55 -9.60
CA THR A 208 14.05 -0.86 -9.91
C THR A 208 13.00 -1.38 -8.94
N ILE A 209 12.17 -2.31 -9.42
CA ILE A 209 11.21 -3.02 -8.55
C ILE A 209 11.98 -4.14 -7.86
N SER A 210 12.07 -4.10 -6.53
CA SER A 210 12.75 -5.15 -5.73
C SER A 210 11.77 -6.14 -5.11
N PHE A 211 10.51 -5.74 -4.94
CA PHE A 211 9.41 -6.60 -4.52
C PHE A 211 8.18 -6.31 -5.38
N ASP A 212 7.65 -7.35 -6.02
CA ASP A 212 6.56 -7.26 -7.00
C ASP A 212 5.24 -7.80 -6.44
N LEU A 213 4.14 -7.43 -7.11
CA LEU A 213 2.77 -7.80 -6.78
C LEU A 213 2.54 -9.31 -6.85
N LYS A 214 1.74 -9.82 -5.92
CA LYS A 214 1.21 -11.18 -5.87
C LYS A 214 -0.20 -11.26 -6.46
N VAL A 215 -0.99 -10.20 -6.32
CA VAL A 215 -2.35 -10.09 -6.85
C VAL A 215 -2.28 -9.84 -8.36
N ASP A 216 -3.11 -10.55 -9.13
CA ASP A 216 -3.28 -10.23 -10.55
C ASP A 216 -4.04 -8.91 -10.72
N VAL A 217 -3.45 -8.02 -11.51
CA VAL A 217 -3.89 -6.66 -11.81
C VAL A 217 -4.25 -6.48 -13.30
N ASN A 218 -4.08 -7.50 -14.13
CA ASN A 218 -4.41 -7.46 -15.55
C ASN A 218 -5.89 -7.05 -15.77
N ALA A 219 -6.13 -6.09 -16.66
CA ALA A 219 -7.42 -5.47 -16.95
C ALA A 219 -8.16 -4.83 -15.75
N ARG A 220 -7.52 -4.68 -14.58
CA ARG A 220 -8.12 -4.06 -13.37
C ARG A 220 -7.68 -2.61 -13.20
N HIS A 221 -8.49 -1.84 -12.48
CA HIS A 221 -8.07 -0.53 -11.97
C HIS A 221 -7.13 -0.70 -10.77
N VAL A 222 -6.04 0.07 -10.73
CA VAL A 222 -5.09 0.08 -9.62
C VAL A 222 -5.00 1.46 -9.00
N ILE A 223 -5.11 1.54 -7.67
CA ILE A 223 -4.90 2.75 -6.89
C ILE A 223 -3.53 2.61 -6.20
N VAL A 224 -2.53 3.34 -6.70
CA VAL A 224 -1.20 3.38 -6.08
C VAL A 224 -1.23 4.32 -4.87
N VAL A 225 -0.78 3.84 -3.72
CA VAL A 225 -0.73 4.58 -2.46
C VAL A 225 0.72 4.87 -2.10
N GLU A 226 1.07 6.16 -2.05
CA GLU A 226 2.40 6.70 -1.76
C GLU A 226 2.35 7.58 -0.49
N ASP A 227 3.38 7.53 0.36
CA ASP A 227 3.50 8.48 1.48
C ASP A 227 3.94 9.87 1.00
N ILE A 228 4.86 9.94 0.03
CA ILE A 228 5.30 11.22 -0.54
C ILE A 228 5.63 11.16 -2.04
N VAL A 229 4.97 12.01 -2.84
CA VAL A 229 5.39 12.27 -4.22
C VAL A 229 6.25 13.52 -4.28
N ASP A 230 7.55 13.28 -4.39
CA ASP A 230 8.60 14.30 -4.47
C ASP A 230 9.03 14.56 -5.93
N THR A 231 10.21 14.08 -6.33
CA THR A 231 10.75 14.23 -7.69
C THR A 231 9.91 13.53 -8.77
N GLY A 232 9.10 12.54 -8.40
CA GLY A 232 8.23 11.76 -9.29
C GLY A 232 8.86 10.51 -9.93
N HIS A 233 10.16 10.23 -9.69
CA HIS A 233 10.84 9.07 -10.29
C HIS A 233 10.26 7.72 -9.84
N THR A 234 10.05 7.52 -8.53
CA THR A 234 9.45 6.30 -7.96
C THR A 234 8.08 6.02 -8.57
N LEU A 235 7.18 7.00 -8.47
CA LEU A 235 5.82 6.88 -9.00
C LEU A 235 5.79 6.66 -10.51
N SER A 236 6.63 7.35 -11.29
CA SER A 236 6.76 7.10 -12.73
C SER A 236 7.23 5.67 -13.03
N LYS A 237 8.09 5.08 -12.18
CA LYS A 237 8.51 3.68 -12.31
C LYS A 237 7.38 2.72 -11.99
N VAL A 238 6.62 2.97 -10.91
CA VAL A 238 5.45 2.14 -10.52
C VAL A 238 4.38 2.16 -11.61
N ILE A 239 4.01 3.33 -12.13
CA ILE A 239 3.02 3.46 -13.22
C ILE A 239 3.49 2.70 -14.47
N GLY A 240 4.77 2.85 -14.87
CA GLY A 240 5.33 2.12 -16.01
C GLY A 240 5.34 0.60 -15.81
N HIS A 241 5.64 0.13 -14.59
CA HIS A 241 5.61 -1.28 -14.22
C HIS A 241 4.19 -1.86 -14.27
N LEU A 242 3.22 -1.18 -13.65
CA LEU A 242 1.81 -1.55 -13.70
C LEU A 242 1.28 -1.58 -15.14
N LYS A 243 1.62 -0.60 -15.97
CA LYS A 243 1.28 -0.59 -17.40
C LYS A 243 1.79 -1.85 -18.12
N SER A 244 3.00 -2.31 -17.78
CA SER A 244 3.58 -3.54 -18.37
C SER A 244 2.86 -4.82 -17.93
N LYS A 245 2.14 -4.80 -16.81
CA LYS A 245 1.26 -5.89 -16.33
C LYS A 245 -0.16 -5.85 -16.91
N GLY A 246 -0.47 -4.92 -17.82
CA GLY A 246 -1.77 -4.86 -18.50
C GLY A 246 -2.93 -4.31 -17.67
N VAL A 247 -2.67 -3.50 -16.63
CA VAL A 247 -3.73 -2.82 -15.87
C VAL A 247 -4.57 -1.92 -16.80
N SER A 248 -5.88 -1.78 -16.52
CA SER A 248 -6.76 -0.96 -17.37
C SER A 248 -6.55 0.54 -17.14
N SER A 249 -6.29 0.93 -15.89
CA SER A 249 -6.06 2.32 -15.49
C SER A 249 -5.36 2.39 -14.13
N VAL A 250 -4.67 3.51 -13.87
CA VAL A 250 -3.91 3.74 -12.63
C VAL A 250 -4.26 5.09 -12.02
N SER A 251 -4.95 5.07 -10.89
CA SER A 251 -5.04 6.22 -9.99
C SER A 251 -3.88 6.26 -9.02
N VAL A 252 -3.63 7.43 -8.45
CA VAL A 252 -2.61 7.66 -7.42
C VAL A 252 -3.26 8.39 -6.26
N CYS A 253 -3.08 7.86 -5.05
CA CYS A 253 -3.40 8.52 -3.80
C CYS A 253 -2.10 8.77 -3.05
N THR A 254 -1.64 10.02 -2.99
CA THR A 254 -0.44 10.38 -2.23
C THR A 254 -0.81 11.14 -0.97
N PHE A 255 -0.16 10.81 0.14
CA PHE A 255 -0.38 11.50 1.40
C PHE A 255 0.22 12.91 1.38
N LEU A 256 1.51 13.06 1.01
CA LEU A 256 2.17 14.35 0.80
C LEU A 256 2.59 14.54 -0.66
N ASP A 257 2.22 15.65 -1.28
CA ASP A 257 2.72 16.04 -2.61
C ASP A 257 3.66 17.24 -2.49
N LYS A 258 4.81 17.21 -3.17
CA LYS A 258 5.75 18.34 -3.30
C LYS A 258 5.87 18.81 -4.75
N PRO A 259 4.88 19.53 -5.32
CA PRO A 259 4.91 19.98 -6.71
C PRO A 259 6.17 20.78 -7.07
N ALA A 260 6.64 21.62 -6.15
CA ALA A 260 7.84 22.46 -6.32
C ALA A 260 9.15 21.67 -6.54
N ARG A 261 9.20 20.38 -6.21
CA ARG A 261 10.37 19.51 -6.39
C ARG A 261 10.25 18.53 -7.55
N ARG A 262 9.15 18.58 -8.30
CA ARG A 262 8.87 17.62 -9.38
C ARG A 262 9.92 17.74 -10.49
N LYS A 263 10.59 16.62 -10.81
CA LYS A 263 11.58 16.51 -11.89
C LYS A 263 11.07 15.66 -13.06
N VAL A 264 10.18 14.70 -12.78
CA VAL A 264 9.53 13.85 -13.77
C VAL A 264 8.07 14.25 -13.93
N HIS A 265 7.67 14.59 -15.16
CA HIS A 265 6.27 14.66 -15.52
C HIS A 265 5.78 13.24 -15.83
N PHE A 266 4.95 12.67 -14.96
CA PHE A 266 4.24 11.42 -15.21
C PHE A 266 2.79 11.72 -15.62
N GLN A 267 2.25 10.86 -16.47
CA GLN A 267 0.83 10.84 -16.82
C GLN A 267 0.17 9.65 -16.13
N LEU A 268 -1.06 9.83 -15.67
CA LEU A 268 -1.88 8.73 -15.19
C LEU A 268 -2.32 7.86 -16.37
N LEU A 269 -2.58 6.59 -16.10
CA LEU A 269 -2.95 5.62 -17.13
C LEU A 269 -4.47 5.48 -17.20
N GLY A 270 -5.05 5.66 -18.39
CA GLY A 270 -6.50 5.60 -18.60
C GLY A 270 -7.25 6.67 -17.78
N GLU A 271 -8.45 6.33 -17.29
CA GLU A 271 -9.29 7.17 -16.43
C GLU A 271 -8.77 7.29 -14.97
N GLY A 272 -7.45 7.34 -14.80
CA GLY A 272 -6.79 7.45 -13.50
C GLY A 272 -6.96 8.84 -12.87
N LYS A 273 -7.18 8.89 -11.56
CA LYS A 273 -7.30 10.13 -10.77
C LYS A 273 -6.11 10.35 -9.85
N TYR A 274 -5.81 11.61 -9.54
CA TYR A 274 -4.73 12.00 -8.61
C TYR A 274 -5.33 12.57 -7.33
N TYR A 275 -5.43 11.74 -6.29
CA TYR A 275 -5.87 12.14 -4.96
C TYR A 275 -4.66 12.64 -4.16
N ARG A 276 -4.75 13.87 -3.64
CA ARG A 276 -3.70 14.50 -2.82
C ARG A 276 -4.21 14.66 -1.40
N GLY A 277 -3.49 14.11 -0.42
CA GLY A 277 -3.73 14.36 1.00
C GLY A 277 -3.42 15.80 1.36
N PHE A 278 -2.14 16.16 1.38
CA PHE A 278 -1.66 17.51 1.65
C PHE A 278 -0.64 17.96 0.61
N GLU A 279 -0.63 19.25 0.29
CA GLU A 279 0.51 19.86 -0.39
C GLU A 279 1.56 20.24 0.65
N CYS A 280 2.80 19.79 0.44
CA CYS A 280 3.92 19.99 1.35
C CYS A 280 4.93 20.97 0.73
N PRO A 281 5.33 22.03 1.45
CA PRO A 281 6.49 22.84 1.09
C PRO A 281 7.79 22.00 1.11
N ASP A 282 8.89 22.59 0.65
CA ASP A 282 10.20 21.92 0.70
C ASP A 282 10.82 21.93 2.11
N TYR A 283 10.26 21.11 2.99
CA TYR A 283 10.79 20.80 4.31
C TYR A 283 11.24 19.34 4.39
N PHE A 284 12.29 19.05 5.16
CA PHE A 284 12.63 17.67 5.49
C PHE A 284 11.63 17.16 6.53
N VAL A 285 10.78 16.20 6.14
CA VAL A 285 9.63 15.75 6.94
C VAL A 285 9.76 14.29 7.33
N VAL A 286 9.35 13.98 8.55
CA VAL A 286 9.37 12.63 9.14
C VAL A 286 8.08 12.34 9.91
N GLY A 287 7.81 11.06 10.18
CA GLY A 287 6.62 10.62 10.89
C GLY A 287 5.56 10.01 9.98
N TYR A 288 4.60 9.30 10.58
CA TYR A 288 3.48 8.65 9.90
C TYR A 288 3.90 7.86 8.64
N GLY A 289 4.96 7.06 8.77
CA GLY A 289 5.54 6.25 7.69
C GLY A 289 6.84 6.82 7.11
N LEU A 290 7.00 8.15 7.08
CA LEU A 290 8.20 8.84 6.58
C LEU A 290 9.36 8.74 7.58
N ASP A 291 10.59 8.60 7.07
CA ASP A 291 11.78 8.35 7.88
C ASP A 291 12.91 9.35 7.73
N PHE A 292 13.83 9.27 8.70
CA PHE A 292 15.22 9.64 8.52
C PHE A 292 16.09 8.50 9.04
N ALA A 293 16.92 7.93 8.16
CA ALA A 293 17.76 6.76 8.45
C ALA A 293 16.96 5.58 9.06
N GLU A 294 15.82 5.25 8.45
CA GLU A 294 14.86 4.21 8.90
C GLU A 294 14.17 4.45 10.26
N LEU A 295 14.45 5.57 10.93
CA LEU A 295 13.79 5.97 12.19
C LEU A 295 12.60 6.91 11.93
N TYR A 296 11.89 7.31 12.98
CA TYR A 296 10.77 8.27 12.97
C TYR A 296 9.47 7.84 12.30
N ARG A 297 9.44 6.77 11.48
CA ARG A 297 8.22 6.23 10.85
C ARG A 297 7.03 6.07 11.81
N ASN A 298 7.30 5.79 13.09
CA ASN A 298 6.32 5.52 14.15
C ASN A 298 5.80 6.77 14.91
N LEU A 299 6.16 8.00 14.52
CA LEU A 299 5.51 9.20 15.07
C LEU A 299 4.07 9.30 14.51
N PRO A 300 3.05 9.62 15.32
CA PRO A 300 1.64 9.65 14.88
C PRO A 300 1.26 10.94 14.12
N TYR A 301 2.22 11.81 13.84
CA TYR A 301 2.07 13.10 13.19
C TYR A 301 3.18 13.30 12.16
N ILE A 302 3.04 14.30 11.29
CA ILE A 302 4.14 14.77 10.42
C ILE A 302 4.86 15.94 11.08
N GLY A 303 6.17 15.80 11.26
CA GLY A 303 7.04 16.85 11.77
C GLY A 303 8.12 17.25 10.77
N VAL A 304 8.56 18.51 10.83
CA VAL A 304 9.82 18.96 10.22
C VAL A 304 10.96 18.52 11.11
N LEU A 305 11.92 17.78 10.56
CA LEU A 305 13.14 17.40 11.29
C LEU A 305 14.06 18.62 11.44
N LYS A 306 14.71 18.79 12.59
CA LYS A 306 15.65 19.89 12.81
C LYS A 306 16.84 19.84 11.84
N PRO A 307 17.23 20.96 11.21
CA PRO A 307 18.37 21.04 10.29
C PRO A 307 19.68 20.49 10.86
N GLU A 308 19.93 20.65 12.18
CA GLU A 308 21.15 20.15 12.84
C GLU A 308 21.37 18.62 12.74
N LEU A 309 20.35 17.85 12.33
CA LEU A 309 20.41 16.39 12.29
C LEU A 309 20.74 15.82 10.90
N TYR A 310 20.69 16.63 9.84
CA TYR A 310 20.83 16.17 8.46
C TYR A 310 21.62 17.11 7.53
N LYS A 311 22.21 18.19 8.07
CA LYS A 311 23.07 19.14 7.34
C LYS A 311 24.49 19.16 7.90
#